data_AF-A0A8T6CCU0-F1
#
_entry.id   AF-A0A8T6CCU0-F1
#
_cell.length_a   1.000
_cell.length_b   1.000
_cell.length_c   1.000
_cell.angle_alpha   90.00
_cell.angle_beta   90.00
_cell.angle_gamma   90.00
#
_symmetry.space_group_name_H-M   'P 1'
#
loop_
_entity.id
_entity.type
_entity.pdbx_description
1 polymer ?
#
loop_
_entity_poly.entity_id
_entity_poly.type
_entity_poly.pdbx_seq_one_letter_code
_entity_poly.pdbx_strand_id
1 'polypeptide(L)'
;MNVILNPGEVNAVLGLVTSRMLDSIELSEEGQEAVRMWRSDRGPGTDELEDFADRFNNELMDFIDESTRRRTMRAGRFERETARERWG
;
A
#
# COMPACT_ATOMS: atom_id res chain seq x y z
N MET A 1 -13.85 0.22 -6.99
CA MET A 1 -12.77 -0.37 -7.80
C MET A 1 -12.14 -1.42 -6.93
N ASN A 2 -12.10 -2.69 -7.33
CA ASN A 2 -11.54 -3.76 -6.51
C ASN A 2 -10.17 -4.13 -7.07
N VAL A 3 -9.09 -3.75 -6.38
CA VAL A 3 -7.74 -4.18 -6.71
C VAL A 3 -7.38 -5.24 -5.68
N ILE A 4 -7.27 -6.49 -6.13
CA ILE A 4 -6.82 -7.60 -5.31
C ILE A 4 -5.59 -8.16 -6.00
N LEU A 5 -4.46 -8.10 -5.32
CA LEU A 5 -3.19 -8.65 -5.79
C LEU A 5 -3.09 -10.12 -5.38
N ASN A 6 -2.65 -10.97 -6.30
CA ASN A 6 -2.29 -12.34 -5.94
C ASN A 6 -0.96 -12.37 -5.16
N PRO A 7 -0.62 -13.47 -4.48
CA PRO A 7 0.60 -13.59 -3.67
C PRO A 7 1.89 -13.25 -4.43
N GLY A 8 1.97 -13.61 -5.72
CA GLY A 8 3.13 -13.29 -6.56
C GLY A 8 3.26 -11.79 -6.84
N GLU A 9 2.15 -11.09 -7.07
CA GLU A 9 2.11 -9.64 -7.23
C GLU A 9 2.47 -8.93 -5.92
N VAL A 10 1.98 -9.41 -4.79
CA VAL A 10 2.36 -8.91 -3.47
C VAL A 10 3.84 -9.13 -3.20
N ASN A 11 4.39 -10.30 -3.54
CA ASN A 11 5.82 -10.58 -3.42
C ASN A 11 6.67 -9.62 -4.25
N ALA A 12 6.24 -9.26 -5.46
CA ALA A 12 6.93 -8.27 -6.29
C ALA A 12 6.94 -6.87 -5.64
N VAL A 13 5.80 -6.44 -5.06
CA VAL A 13 5.72 -5.17 -4.30
C VAL A 13 6.64 -5.20 -3.08
N LEU A 14 6.60 -6.29 -2.32
CA LEU A 14 7.45 -6.52 -1.15
C LEU A 14 8.94 -6.46 -1.53
N GLY A 15 9.33 -7.08 -2.65
CA GLY A 15 10.69 -6.98 -3.19
C GLY A 15 11.11 -5.54 -3.50
N LEU A 16 10.25 -4.76 -4.16
CA LEU A 16 10.52 -3.38 -4.49
C LEU A 16 10.69 -2.50 -3.24
N VAL A 17 9.77 -2.60 -2.28
CA VAL A 17 9.78 -1.78 -1.06
C VAL A 17 11.00 -2.11 -0.19
N THR A 18 11.28 -3.40 0.01
CA THR A 18 12.43 -3.83 0.82
C THR A 18 13.77 -3.46 0.18
N SER A 19 13.91 -3.59 -1.14
CA SER A 19 15.10 -3.09 -1.85
C SER A 19 15.28 -1.60 -1.67
N ARG A 20 14.20 -0.81 -1.82
CA ARG A 20 14.27 0.64 -1.59
C ARG A 20 14.67 0.96 -0.14
N MET A 21 14.16 0.24 0.84
CA MET A 21 14.54 0.43 2.26
C MET A 21 16.02 0.14 2.48
N LEU A 22 16.54 -0.98 1.94
CA LEU A 22 17.95 -1.35 2.05
C LEU A 22 18.89 -0.36 1.37
N ASP A 23 18.46 0.26 0.26
CA ASP A 23 19.28 1.21 -0.50
C ASP A 23 19.22 2.65 0.05
N SER A 24 18.12 3.03 0.70
CA SER A 24 17.84 4.44 1.04
C SER A 24 17.98 4.77 2.53
N ILE A 25 18.02 3.76 3.39
CA ILE A 25 18.10 3.92 4.84
C ILE A 25 19.46 3.38 5.30
N GLU A 26 20.21 4.18 6.08
CA GLU A 26 21.41 3.71 6.77
C GLU A 26 21.01 2.75 7.91
N LEU A 27 20.72 1.51 7.55
CA LEU A 27 20.51 0.42 8.48
C LEU A 27 21.86 -0.17 8.88
N SER A 28 22.00 -0.58 10.15
CA SER A 28 23.10 -1.43 10.59
C SER A 28 23.12 -2.74 9.79
N GLU A 29 24.26 -3.43 9.76
CA GLU A 29 24.37 -4.73 9.09
C GLU A 29 23.33 -5.74 9.62
N GLU A 30 23.12 -5.76 10.95
CA GLU A 30 22.09 -6.58 11.59
C GLU A 30 20.67 -6.20 11.12
N GLY A 31 20.38 -4.90 11.00
CA GLY A 31 19.08 -4.42 10.51
C GLY A 31 18.85 -4.78 9.04
N GLN A 32 19.88 -4.69 8.21
CA GLN A 32 19.79 -5.11 6.81
C GLN A 32 19.53 -6.61 6.70
N GLU A 33 20.22 -7.42 7.51
CA GLU A 33 20.04 -8.87 7.51
C GLU A 33 18.65 -9.28 7.99
N ALA A 34 18.13 -8.63 9.04
CA ALA A 34 16.77 -8.86 9.51
C ALA A 34 15.72 -8.60 8.40
N VAL A 35 15.89 -7.53 7.61
CA VAL A 35 15.00 -7.25 6.47
C VAL A 35 15.12 -8.32 5.38
N ARG A 36 16.34 -8.77 5.08
CA ARG A 36 16.57 -9.84 4.08
C ARG A 36 15.94 -11.17 4.52
N MET A 37 16.12 -11.55 5.78
CA MET A 37 15.51 -12.74 6.37
C MET A 37 13.98 -12.65 6.34
N TRP A 38 13.41 -11.55 6.85
CA TRP A 38 11.97 -11.33 6.86
C TRP A 38 11.35 -11.42 5.46
N ARG A 39 12.07 -10.94 4.44
CA ARG A 39 11.68 -11.06 3.03
C ARG A 39 11.76 -12.51 2.54
N SER A 40 12.82 -13.23 2.91
CA SER A 40 13.03 -14.63 2.53
C SER A 40 11.96 -15.55 3.09
N ASP A 41 11.52 -15.31 4.33
CA ASP A 41 10.42 -16.07 4.96
C ASP A 41 9.10 -15.93 4.18
N ARG A 42 8.94 -14.83 3.42
CA ARG A 42 7.78 -14.53 2.57
C ARG A 42 8.09 -14.79 1.09
N GLY A 43 8.84 -15.84 0.82
CA GLY A 43 9.15 -16.29 -0.54
C GLY A 43 7.91 -16.79 -1.30
N PRO A 44 7.97 -16.92 -2.63
CA PRO A 44 6.89 -17.50 -3.41
C PRO A 44 6.51 -18.90 -2.93
N GLY A 45 5.21 -19.12 -2.68
CA GLY A 45 4.67 -20.41 -2.25
C GLY A 45 4.79 -20.71 -0.76
N THR A 46 5.17 -19.74 0.07
CA THR A 46 5.13 -19.89 1.55
C THR A 46 3.78 -19.46 2.11
N ASP A 47 3.34 -20.11 3.18
CA ASP A 47 2.11 -19.74 3.90
C ASP A 47 2.22 -18.31 4.45
N GLU A 48 3.42 -17.88 4.85
CA GLU A 48 3.69 -16.52 5.31
C GLU A 48 3.44 -15.47 4.22
N LEU A 49 3.68 -15.79 2.94
CA LEU A 49 3.38 -14.91 1.83
C LEU A 49 1.87 -14.85 1.57
N GLU A 50 1.17 -15.97 1.62
CA GLU A 50 -0.30 -16.04 1.50
C GLU A 50 -0.96 -15.17 2.59
N ASP A 51 -0.60 -15.40 3.86
CA ASP A 51 -1.09 -14.62 5.01
C ASP A 51 -0.75 -13.13 4.91
N PHE A 52 0.41 -12.81 4.33
CA PHE A 52 0.79 -11.42 4.11
C PHE A 52 -0.02 -10.80 2.98
N ALA A 53 -0.28 -11.54 1.88
CA ALA A 53 -1.07 -11.06 0.76
C ALA A 53 -2.52 -10.75 1.16
N ASP A 54 -3.13 -11.59 1.98
CA ASP A 54 -4.48 -11.34 2.50
C ASP A 54 -4.55 -10.05 3.32
N ARG A 55 -3.62 -9.88 4.27
CA ARG A 55 -3.53 -8.65 5.07
C ARG A 55 -3.23 -7.42 4.22
N PHE A 56 -2.30 -7.54 3.29
CA PHE A 56 -1.92 -6.45 2.39
C PHE A 56 -3.11 -5.96 1.57
N ASN A 57 -3.89 -6.89 1.01
CA ASN A 57 -5.07 -6.54 0.22
C ASN A 57 -6.16 -5.86 1.06
N ASN A 58 -6.40 -6.33 2.28
CA ASN A 58 -7.36 -5.69 3.19
C ASN A 58 -6.96 -4.23 3.47
N GLU A 59 -5.70 -4.00 3.85
CA GLU A 59 -5.20 -2.65 4.14
C GLU A 59 -5.16 -1.75 2.90
N LEU A 60 -4.81 -2.32 1.74
CA LEU A 60 -4.81 -1.59 0.47
C LEU A 60 -6.22 -1.12 0.10
N MET A 61 -7.22 -1.98 0.27
CA MET A 61 -8.61 -1.64 -0.02
C MET A 61 -9.13 -0.55 0.92
N ASP A 62 -8.88 -0.66 2.21
CA ASP A 62 -9.24 0.38 3.20
C ASP A 62 -8.59 1.73 2.84
N PHE A 63 -7.31 1.71 2.42
CA PHE A 63 -6.62 2.92 1.98
C PHE A 63 -7.22 3.52 0.69
N ILE A 64 -7.57 2.69 -0.29
CA ILE A 64 -8.21 3.14 -1.54
C ILE A 64 -9.57 3.76 -1.25
N ASP A 65 -10.36 3.14 -0.39
CA ASP A 65 -11.70 3.63 -0.03
C ASP A 65 -11.63 4.95 0.71
N GLU A 66 -10.74 5.07 1.70
CA GLU A 66 -10.51 6.33 2.42
C GLU A 66 -10.02 7.44 1.49
N SER A 67 -9.11 7.12 0.56
CA SER A 67 -8.61 8.07 -0.42
C SER A 67 -9.69 8.51 -1.41
N THR A 68 -10.56 7.58 -1.83
CA THR A 68 -11.70 7.85 -2.69
C THR A 68 -12.70 8.75 -1.98
N ARG A 69 -13.05 8.44 -0.73
CA ARG A 69 -13.94 9.25 0.13
C ARG A 69 -13.45 10.69 0.26
N ARG A 70 -12.15 10.88 0.55
CA ARG A 70 -11.54 12.22 0.66
C ARG A 70 -11.60 12.99 -0.66
N ARG A 71 -11.38 12.33 -1.80
CA ARG A 71 -11.48 12.98 -3.12
C ARG A 71 -12.91 13.42 -3.42
N THR A 72 -13.90 12.55 -3.18
CA THR A 72 -15.32 12.87 -3.38
C THR A 72 -15.76 14.03 -2.49
N MET A 73 -15.36 14.05 -1.22
CA MET A 73 -15.65 15.17 -0.32
C MET A 73 -15.05 16.49 -0.80
N ARG A 74 -13.81 16.48 -1.29
CA ARG A 74 -13.18 17.69 -1.85
C ARG A 74 -13.91 18.16 -3.11
N ALA A 75 -14.23 17.26 -4.04
CA ALA A 75 -14.97 17.59 -5.25
C ALA A 75 -16.35 18.20 -4.94
N GLY A 76 -17.12 17.58 -4.02
CA GLY A 76 -18.41 18.11 -3.59
C GLY A 76 -18.31 19.45 -2.84
N ARG A 77 -17.20 19.72 -2.15
CA ARG A 77 -16.93 21.04 -1.55
C ARG A 77 -16.73 22.10 -2.64
N PHE A 78 -15.91 21.82 -3.66
CA PHE A 78 -15.71 22.74 -4.78
C PHE A 78 -17.03 23.05 -5.50
N GLU A 79 -17.85 22.04 -5.79
CA GLU A 79 -19.15 22.24 -6.46
C GLU A 79 -20.09 23.15 -5.66
N ARG A 80 -20.15 22.96 -4.33
CA ARG A 80 -20.96 23.81 -3.44
C ARG A 80 -20.45 25.24 -3.36
N GLU A 81 -19.14 25.45 -3.36
CA GLU A 81 -18.51 26.77 -3.34
C GLU A 81 -18.78 27.53 -4.64
N THR A 82 -18.58 26.88 -5.80
CA THR A 82 -18.89 27.45 -7.12
C THR A 82 -20.39 27.75 -7.28
N ALA A 83 -21.28 26.87 -6.78
CA ALA A 83 -22.72 27.13 -6.80
C ALA A 83 -23.09 28.33 -5.92
N ARG A 84 -22.44 28.51 -4.78
CA ARG A 84 -22.67 29.66 -3.89
C ARG A 84 -22.19 30.98 -4.50
N GLU A 85 -21.08 30.97 -5.24
CA GLU A 85 -20.58 32.17 -5.94
C GLU A 85 -21.42 32.53 -7.18
N ARG A 86 -22.00 31.53 -7.87
CA ARG A 86 -22.82 31.75 -9.08
C ARG A 86 -24.24 32.21 -8.79
N TRP A 87 -24.81 31.82 -7.65
CA TRP A 87 -26.23 31.99 -7.34
C TRP A 87 -26.49 32.69 -5.99
N GLY A 88 -25.44 33.21 -5.35
CA GLY A 88 -25.49 33.94 -4.07
C GLY A 88 -25.25 35.43 -4.21
#